data_AF-A0A2C9D9M1-F1
#
_entry.id   AF-A0A2C9D9M1-F1
#
_cell.length_a   1.000
_cell.length_b   1.000
_cell.length_c   1.000
_cell.angle_alpha   90.00
_cell.angle_beta   90.00
_cell.angle_gamma   90.00
#
_symmetry.space_group_name_H-M   'P 1'
#
loop_
_entity.id
_entity.type
_entity.pdbx_description
1 polymer ?
#
loop_
_entity_poly.entity_id
_entity_poly.type
_entity_poly.pdbx_seq_one_letter_code
_entity_poly.pdbx_strand_id
1 'polypeptide(L)'
;MQMTNVKMSRVAIVVVAVAGLGLAGCQTSGKGATMGAVLGGGAGCAVGAAVSDNAGAGCLIGGLVGAFAGAIIGDAIERQQQQRVVYRAARSGGQASTGTFKNSKGQRVKYTAKPTKTYNKKSDSALLCRDIQYSKTVDGKAAGSGSTSECQVRVAGKPTWEAPEA
;
A
#
# COMPACT_ATOMS: atom_id res chain seq x y z
N MET A 1 2.02 32.34 38.40
CA MET A 1 1.56 31.06 37.82
C MET A 1 2.72 30.08 37.88
N GLN A 2 2.56 29.02 38.68
CA GLN A 2 3.59 28.02 38.97
C GLN A 2 3.84 27.17 37.70
N MET A 3 5.09 27.15 37.22
CA MET A 3 5.53 26.17 36.23
C MET A 3 5.54 24.80 36.90
N THR A 4 4.57 23.95 36.57
CA THR A 4 4.54 22.56 37.06
C THR A 4 5.70 21.81 36.42
N ASN A 5 6.67 21.41 37.25
CA ASN A 5 7.70 20.45 36.88
C ASN A 5 7.03 19.12 36.53
N VAL A 6 6.79 18.91 35.23
CA VAL A 6 6.37 17.60 34.73
C VAL A 6 7.60 16.70 34.84
N LYS A 7 7.57 15.76 35.80
CA LYS A 7 8.55 14.68 35.90
C LYS A 7 8.33 13.77 34.69
N MET A 8 8.90 14.15 33.54
CA MET A 8 8.79 13.41 32.29
C MET A 8 9.44 12.05 32.46
N SER A 9 8.61 11.02 32.63
CA SER A 9 9.05 9.63 32.45
C SER A 9 9.50 9.45 31.01
N ARG A 10 10.57 8.65 30.78
CA ARG A 10 11.10 8.32 29.44
C ARG A 10 10.00 7.86 28.47
N VAL A 11 8.93 7.25 29.00
CA VAL A 11 7.71 6.85 28.29
C VAL A 11 6.99 8.04 27.63
N ALA A 12 6.85 9.17 28.33
CA ALA A 12 6.13 10.34 27.84
C ALA A 12 6.87 11.01 26.66
N ILE A 13 8.20 11.05 26.70
CA ILE A 13 9.03 11.61 25.62
C ILE A 13 8.92 10.74 24.36
N VAL A 14 8.97 9.42 24.52
CA VAL A 14 8.84 8.47 23.41
C VAL A 14 7.44 8.53 22.78
N VAL A 15 6.39 8.60 23.58
CA VAL A 15 5.00 8.68 23.08
C VAL A 15 4.77 9.97 22.29
N VAL A 16 5.26 11.12 22.77
CA VAL A 16 5.15 12.41 22.07
C VAL A 16 5.97 12.40 20.78
N ALA A 17 7.18 11.80 20.78
CA ALA A 17 8.00 11.67 19.58
C ALA A 17 7.36 10.77 18.51
N VAL A 18 6.80 9.62 18.91
CA VAL A 18 6.11 8.68 18.00
C VAL A 18 4.83 9.32 17.45
N ALA A 19 4.07 10.06 18.27
CA ALA A 19 2.89 10.79 17.83
C ALA A 19 3.23 11.88 16.79
N GLY A 20 4.35 12.60 16.97
CA GLY A 20 4.83 13.60 16.01
C GLY A 20 5.25 13.01 14.65
N LEU A 21 5.84 11.82 14.65
CA LEU A 21 6.23 11.09 13.43
C LEU A 21 5.01 10.53 12.66
N GLY A 22 3.90 10.27 13.35
CA GLY A 22 2.65 9.79 12.74
C GLY A 22 2.06 10.77 11.72
N LEU A 23 2.19 12.08 11.96
CA LEU A 23 1.69 13.11 11.03
C LEU A 23 2.53 13.22 9.74
N ALA A 24 3.83 12.91 9.80
CA ALA A 24 4.70 12.93 8.61
C ALA A 24 4.48 11.73 7.66
N GLY A 25 3.82 10.66 8.14
CA GLY A 25 3.53 9.46 7.36
C GLY A 25 2.36 9.59 6.37
N CYS A 26 1.57 10.67 6.46
CA CYS A 26 0.35 10.83 5.66
C CYS A 26 0.60 11.00 4.15
N GLN A 27 1.85 11.20 3.73
CA GLN A 27 2.25 11.36 2.33
C GLN A 27 3.14 10.19 1.85
N THR A 28 2.80 8.95 2.19
CA THR A 28 3.65 7.82 1.82
C THR A 28 3.29 7.26 0.42
N SER A 29 4.10 7.63 -0.58
CA SER A 29 4.16 6.88 -1.85
C SER A 29 4.77 5.50 -1.59
N GLY A 30 4.37 4.44 -2.29
CA GLY A 30 4.69 3.02 -1.97
C GLY A 30 6.16 2.63 -1.64
N LYS A 31 7.16 3.48 -1.92
CA LYS A 31 8.54 3.34 -1.41
C LYS A 31 8.70 3.77 0.06
N GLY A 32 7.97 4.79 0.50
CA GLY A 32 7.98 5.28 1.88
C GLY A 32 7.33 4.31 2.86
N ALA A 33 6.36 3.52 2.42
CA ALA A 33 5.68 2.58 3.30
C ALA A 33 6.43 1.24 3.44
N THR A 34 7.22 0.85 2.43
CA THR A 34 8.22 -0.21 2.57
C THR A 34 9.36 0.23 3.49
N MET A 35 9.85 1.46 3.32
CA MET A 35 10.85 2.04 4.24
C MET A 35 10.29 2.18 5.66
N GLY A 36 9.02 2.54 5.80
CA GLY A 36 8.30 2.67 7.07
C GLY A 36 8.06 1.34 7.79
N ALA A 37 7.87 0.23 7.07
CA ALA A 37 7.77 -1.10 7.69
C ALA A 37 9.12 -1.59 8.25
N VAL A 38 10.21 -1.37 7.50
CA VAL A 38 11.57 -1.75 7.93
C VAL A 38 12.05 -0.84 9.06
N LEU A 39 11.86 0.47 8.93
CA LEU A 39 12.14 1.44 10.00
C LEU A 39 11.23 1.22 11.19
N GLY A 40 9.95 0.93 10.99
CA GLY A 40 8.98 0.70 12.06
C GLY A 40 9.28 -0.56 12.88
N GLY A 41 9.73 -1.65 12.23
CA GLY A 41 10.18 -2.86 12.92
C GLY A 41 11.49 -2.66 13.69
N GLY A 42 12.49 -2.02 13.07
CA GLY A 42 13.78 -1.73 13.70
C GLY A 42 13.68 -0.70 14.84
N ALA A 43 12.98 0.41 14.58
CA ALA A 43 12.71 1.43 15.60
C ALA A 43 11.77 0.90 16.69
N GLY A 44 10.78 0.07 16.34
CA GLY A 44 9.90 -0.58 17.31
C GLY A 44 10.67 -1.50 18.27
N CYS A 45 11.63 -2.28 17.77
CA CYS A 45 12.51 -3.06 18.64
C CYS A 45 13.42 -2.17 19.52
N ALA A 46 14.05 -1.14 18.93
CA ALA A 46 14.94 -0.25 19.68
C ALA A 46 14.21 0.55 20.77
N VAL A 47 13.02 1.07 20.46
CA VAL A 47 12.15 1.78 21.40
C VAL A 47 11.60 0.81 22.44
N GLY A 48 11.11 -0.36 22.03
CA GLY A 48 10.60 -1.37 22.94
C GLY A 48 11.66 -1.83 23.94
N ALA A 49 12.90 -2.03 23.48
CA ALA A 49 14.03 -2.38 24.33
C ALA A 49 14.44 -1.26 25.31
N ALA A 50 14.31 0.00 24.89
CA ALA A 50 14.67 1.16 25.71
C ALA A 50 13.62 1.51 26.77
N VAL A 51 12.37 1.10 26.57
CA VAL A 51 11.23 1.46 27.44
C VAL A 51 10.81 0.31 28.35
N SER A 52 11.11 -0.94 28.00
CA SER A 52 10.83 -2.10 28.85
C SER A 52 11.96 -2.37 29.84
N ASP A 53 11.61 -2.78 31.06
CA ASP A 53 12.58 -3.26 32.05
C ASP A 53 13.37 -4.49 31.55
N ASN A 54 12.83 -5.21 30.56
CA ASN A 54 13.50 -6.30 29.88
C ASN A 54 13.71 -5.96 28.41
N ALA A 55 14.93 -5.54 28.07
CA ALA A 55 15.29 -5.12 26.70
C ALA A 55 14.93 -6.17 25.63
N GLY A 56 15.11 -7.46 25.93
CA GLY A 56 14.74 -8.56 25.04
C GLY A 56 13.23 -8.69 24.83
N ALA A 57 12.44 -8.63 25.90
CA ALA A 57 10.98 -8.71 25.81
C ALA A 57 10.39 -7.47 25.13
N GLY A 58 10.92 -6.29 25.45
CA GLY A 58 10.54 -5.02 24.84
C GLY A 58 10.86 -4.96 23.34
N CYS A 59 12.05 -5.42 22.93
CA CYS A 59 12.38 -5.52 21.50
C CYS A 59 11.45 -6.48 20.77
N LEU A 60 11.14 -7.64 21.38
CA LEU A 60 10.29 -8.64 20.77
C LEU A 60 8.87 -8.10 20.54
N ILE A 61 8.28 -7.47 21.55
CA ILE A 61 6.93 -6.90 21.49
C ILE A 61 6.90 -5.72 20.51
N GLY A 62 7.85 -4.78 20.62
CA GLY A 62 7.90 -3.61 19.74
C GLY A 62 8.21 -3.96 18.28
N GLY A 63 9.06 -4.98 18.05
CA GLY A 63 9.34 -5.51 16.72
C GLY A 63 8.14 -6.24 16.12
N LEU A 64 7.40 -7.01 16.91
CA LEU A 64 6.22 -7.74 16.47
C LEU A 64 5.08 -6.78 16.11
N VAL A 65 4.80 -5.78 16.95
CA VAL A 65 3.81 -4.73 16.66
C VAL A 65 4.21 -3.93 15.41
N GLY A 66 5.49 -3.55 15.29
CA GLY A 66 6.01 -2.85 14.10
C GLY A 66 5.90 -3.70 12.83
N ALA A 67 6.15 -5.00 12.91
CA ALA A 67 6.02 -5.93 11.80
C ALA A 67 4.56 -6.12 11.36
N PHE A 68 3.63 -6.25 12.31
CA PHE A 68 2.19 -6.35 12.00
C PHE A 68 1.67 -5.06 11.34
N ALA A 69 2.02 -3.89 11.90
CA ALA A 69 1.66 -2.61 11.30
C ALA A 69 2.25 -2.48 9.88
N GLY A 70 3.52 -2.86 9.70
CA GLY A 70 4.17 -2.87 8.39
C GLY A 70 3.54 -3.83 7.38
N ALA A 71 3.05 -4.99 7.82
CA ALA A 71 2.38 -5.97 6.96
C ALA A 71 1.03 -5.45 6.42
N ILE A 72 0.24 -4.80 7.27
CA ILE A 72 -1.05 -4.20 6.88
C ILE A 72 -0.84 -3.12 5.82
N ILE A 73 0.13 -2.23 6.05
CA ILE A 73 0.42 -1.14 5.11
C ILE A 73 0.98 -1.71 3.80
N GLY A 74 1.81 -2.76 3.86
CA GLY A 74 2.35 -3.43 2.69
C GLY A 74 1.28 -3.95 1.72
N ASP A 75 0.22 -4.56 2.27
CA ASP A 75 -0.91 -5.07 1.48
C ASP A 75 -1.67 -3.95 0.76
N ALA A 76 -1.90 -2.82 1.45
CA ALA A 76 -2.58 -1.67 0.87
C ALA A 76 -1.83 -1.06 -0.33
N ILE A 77 -0.50 -0.92 -0.24
CA ILE A 77 0.32 -0.40 -1.35
C ILE A 77 0.25 -1.32 -2.56
N GLU A 78 0.32 -2.63 -2.33
CA GLU A 78 0.32 -3.63 -3.38
C GLU A 78 -1.03 -3.65 -4.11
N ARG A 79 -2.14 -3.55 -3.38
CA ARG A 79 -3.48 -3.36 -3.96
C ARG A 79 -3.56 -2.09 -4.80
N GLN A 80 -3.05 -0.97 -4.30
CA GLN A 80 -3.05 0.29 -5.07
C GLN A 80 -2.19 0.18 -6.35
N GLN A 81 -1.04 -0.49 -6.29
CA GLN A 81 -0.19 -0.73 -7.47
C GLN A 81 -0.94 -1.57 -8.51
N GLN A 82 -1.60 -2.64 -8.06
CA GLN A 82 -2.42 -3.52 -8.89
C GLN A 82 -3.57 -2.76 -9.56
N GLN A 83 -4.36 -2.02 -8.78
CA GLN A 83 -5.47 -1.22 -9.30
C GLN A 83 -4.98 -0.19 -10.34
N ARG A 84 -3.85 0.48 -10.09
CA ARG A 84 -3.30 1.45 -11.04
C ARG A 84 -2.90 0.82 -12.38
N VAL A 85 -2.31 -0.37 -12.38
CA VAL A 85 -1.94 -1.04 -13.65
C VAL A 85 -3.16 -1.59 -14.38
N VAL A 86 -4.14 -2.12 -13.65
CA VAL A 86 -5.42 -2.57 -14.22
C VAL A 86 -6.15 -1.40 -14.86
N TYR A 87 -6.31 -0.29 -14.12
CA TYR A 87 -6.95 0.92 -14.61
C TYR A 87 -6.25 1.50 -15.85
N ARG A 88 -4.92 1.54 -15.86
CA ARG A 88 -4.15 1.96 -17.03
C ARG A 88 -4.37 1.04 -18.23
N ALA A 89 -4.41 -0.28 -18.02
CA ALA A 89 -4.70 -1.24 -19.07
C ALA A 89 -6.14 -1.12 -19.59
N ALA A 90 -7.10 -0.83 -18.71
CA ALA A 90 -8.48 -0.55 -19.11
C ALA A 90 -8.56 0.68 -20.01
N ARG A 91 -7.80 1.74 -19.70
CA ARG A 91 -7.78 2.99 -20.47
C ARG A 91 -6.97 2.95 -21.78
N SER A 92 -5.96 2.09 -21.89
CA SER A 92 -4.97 2.07 -22.98
C SER A 92 -5.46 1.52 -24.32
N GLY A 93 -6.77 1.48 -24.57
CA GLY A 93 -7.30 1.04 -25.86
C GLY A 93 -7.03 -0.43 -26.23
N GLY A 94 -6.56 -1.29 -25.31
CA GLY A 94 -6.18 -2.68 -25.61
C GLY A 94 -4.71 -3.00 -25.35
N GLN A 95 -3.88 -2.02 -24.99
CA GLN A 95 -2.47 -2.26 -24.70
C GLN A 95 -2.24 -2.80 -23.27
N ALA A 96 -1.27 -3.68 -23.11
CA ALA A 96 -0.86 -4.14 -21.80
C ALA A 96 -0.24 -3.00 -20.97
N SER A 97 -0.58 -2.94 -19.68
CA SER A 97 0.09 -2.06 -18.71
C SER A 97 0.94 -2.89 -17.76
N THR A 98 2.06 -2.34 -17.31
CA THR A 98 2.98 -3.03 -16.39
C THR A 98 3.46 -2.06 -15.32
N GLY A 99 3.50 -2.54 -14.08
CA GLY A 99 4.06 -1.83 -12.93
C GLY A 99 5.10 -2.70 -12.25
N THR A 100 6.16 -2.09 -11.72
CA THR A 100 7.20 -2.82 -10.98
C THR A 100 7.62 -2.03 -9.76
N PHE A 101 7.70 -2.72 -8.63
CA PHE A 101 8.09 -2.17 -7.35
C PHE A 101 8.87 -3.18 -6.52
N LYS A 102 9.41 -2.75 -5.38
CA LYS A 102 10.08 -3.63 -4.42
C LYS A 102 9.18 -3.81 -3.20
N ASN A 103 9.01 -5.04 -2.72
CA ASN A 103 8.29 -5.30 -1.47
C ASN A 103 9.22 -5.15 -0.25
N SER A 104 8.67 -5.30 0.96
CA SER A 104 9.42 -5.16 2.22
C SER A 104 10.52 -6.22 2.41
N LYS A 105 10.49 -7.31 1.63
CA LYS A 105 11.53 -8.34 1.59
C LYS A 105 12.64 -8.03 0.57
N GLY A 106 12.61 -6.86 -0.08
CA GLY A 106 13.56 -6.47 -1.11
C GLY A 106 13.33 -7.12 -2.48
N GLN A 107 12.29 -7.92 -2.62
CA GLN A 107 11.98 -8.67 -3.84
C GLN A 107 11.36 -7.76 -4.89
N ARG A 108 11.67 -8.01 -6.16
CA ARG A 108 11.10 -7.28 -7.30
C ARG A 108 9.73 -7.85 -7.64
N VAL A 109 8.68 -7.10 -7.33
CA VAL A 109 7.31 -7.43 -7.71
C VAL A 109 6.97 -6.72 -9.01
N LYS A 110 6.49 -7.47 -10.00
CA LYS A 110 6.02 -6.98 -11.29
C LYS A 110 4.57 -7.41 -11.50
N TYR A 111 3.71 -6.43 -11.72
CA TYR A 111 2.34 -6.65 -12.16
C TYR A 111 2.20 -6.33 -13.64
N THR A 112 1.55 -7.23 -14.37
CA THR A 112 1.23 -7.04 -15.79
C THR A 112 -0.28 -7.17 -15.95
N ALA A 113 -0.94 -6.18 -16.53
CA ALA A 113 -2.38 -6.19 -16.81
C ALA A 113 -2.61 -6.10 -18.32
N LYS A 114 -3.43 -7.01 -18.86
CA LYS A 114 -3.72 -7.16 -20.29
C LYS A 114 -5.24 -7.17 -20.51
N PRO A 115 -5.77 -6.28 -21.37
CA PRO A 115 -7.16 -6.37 -21.81
C PRO A 115 -7.34 -7.61 -22.70
N THR A 116 -8.37 -8.40 -22.44
CA THR A 116 -8.65 -9.64 -23.19
C THR A 116 -9.90 -9.54 -24.03
N LYS A 117 -10.98 -8.94 -23.50
CA LYS A 117 -12.25 -8.76 -24.20
C LYS A 117 -12.77 -7.35 -23.97
N THR A 118 -13.30 -6.72 -25.02
CA THR A 118 -14.05 -5.45 -24.92
C THR A 118 -15.47 -5.71 -25.39
N TYR A 119 -16.46 -5.26 -24.63
CA TYR A 119 -17.88 -5.45 -24.94
C TYR A 119 -18.70 -4.23 -24.49
N ASN A 120 -19.87 -4.02 -25.08
CA ASN A 120 -20.75 -2.91 -24.70
C ASN A 120 -21.53 -3.24 -23.42
N LYS A 121 -21.76 -2.24 -22.59
CA LYS A 121 -22.50 -2.41 -21.33
C LYS A 121 -23.97 -2.70 -21.66
N LYS A 122 -24.55 -3.73 -21.02
CA LYS A 122 -25.96 -4.14 -21.27
C LYS A 122 -26.97 -3.01 -21.00
N SER A 123 -26.65 -2.11 -20.08
CA SER A 123 -27.54 -1.00 -19.67
C SER A 123 -27.40 0.27 -20.52
N ASP A 124 -26.26 0.49 -21.17
CA ASP A 124 -26.01 1.65 -22.03
C ASP A 124 -25.00 1.26 -23.10
N SER A 125 -25.48 1.07 -24.34
CA SER A 125 -24.67 0.61 -25.48
C SER A 125 -23.56 1.57 -25.88
N ALA A 126 -23.59 2.82 -25.39
CA ALA A 126 -22.53 3.80 -25.61
C ALA A 126 -21.35 3.65 -24.63
N LEU A 127 -21.47 2.81 -23.61
CA LEU A 127 -20.40 2.53 -22.64
C LEU A 127 -19.75 1.18 -22.93
N LEU A 128 -18.42 1.14 -22.81
CA LEU A 128 -17.62 -0.07 -23.02
C LEU A 128 -17.15 -0.65 -21.70
N CYS A 129 -17.14 -1.97 -21.60
CA CYS A 129 -16.51 -2.74 -20.55
C CYS A 129 -15.37 -3.57 -21.11
N ARG A 130 -14.36 -3.82 -20.28
CA ARG A 130 -13.18 -4.61 -20.63
C ARG A 130 -12.85 -5.62 -19.56
N ASP A 131 -12.68 -6.87 -19.97
CA ASP A 131 -12.06 -7.89 -19.15
C ASP A 131 -10.55 -7.68 -19.17
N ILE A 132 -9.97 -7.55 -17.99
CA ILE A 132 -8.54 -7.35 -17.76
C ILE A 132 -8.01 -8.59 -17.03
N GLN A 133 -7.08 -9.29 -17.65
CA GLN A 133 -6.28 -10.30 -16.95
C GLN A 133 -5.02 -9.66 -16.41
N TYR A 134 -4.70 -9.94 -15.15
CA TYR A 134 -3.48 -9.48 -14.52
C TYR A 134 -2.68 -10.63 -13.95
N SER A 135 -1.36 -10.52 -14.02
CA SER A 135 -0.42 -11.45 -13.41
C SER A 135 0.58 -10.73 -12.52
N LYS A 136 0.90 -11.38 -11.40
CA LYS A 136 1.91 -10.98 -10.43
C LYS A 136 3.10 -11.91 -10.56
N THR A 137 4.27 -11.31 -10.74
CA THR A 137 5.56 -12.01 -10.72
C THR A 137 6.43 -11.43 -9.62
N VAL A 138 7.08 -12.28 -8.83
CA VAL A 138 8.00 -11.90 -7.76
C VAL A 138 9.36 -12.50 -8.08
N ASP A 139 10.37 -11.66 -8.26
CA ASP A 139 11.72 -12.04 -8.70
C ASP A 139 11.71 -12.92 -9.98
N GLY A 140 10.79 -12.61 -10.90
CA GLY A 140 10.61 -13.36 -12.14
C GLY A 140 9.82 -14.66 -12.01
N LYS A 141 9.45 -15.10 -10.80
CA LYS A 141 8.60 -16.27 -10.57
C LYS A 141 7.12 -15.89 -10.54
N ALA A 142 6.25 -16.72 -11.11
CA ALA A 142 4.81 -16.51 -11.03
C ALA A 142 4.34 -16.61 -9.57
N ALA A 143 3.72 -15.55 -9.07
CA ALA A 143 3.28 -15.44 -7.68
C ALA A 143 1.75 -15.35 -7.54
N GLY A 144 1.05 -15.07 -8.65
CA GLY A 144 -0.41 -15.05 -8.69
C GLY A 144 -0.92 -14.48 -10.01
N SER A 145 -2.19 -14.72 -10.30
CA SER A 145 -2.88 -14.13 -11.45
C SER A 145 -4.37 -14.05 -11.16
N GLY A 146 -5.05 -13.13 -11.80
CA GLY A 146 -6.50 -12.97 -11.69
C GLY A 146 -7.07 -12.24 -12.89
N SER A 147 -8.39 -12.11 -12.91
CA SER A 147 -9.12 -11.36 -13.91
C SER A 147 -10.13 -10.44 -13.24
N THR A 148 -10.32 -9.25 -13.78
CA THR A 148 -11.35 -8.30 -13.36
C THR A 148 -11.96 -7.63 -14.57
N SER A 149 -13.21 -7.21 -14.47
CA SER A 149 -13.90 -6.47 -15.53
C SER A 149 -14.01 -5.00 -15.15
N GLU A 150 -13.44 -4.10 -15.96
CA GLU A 150 -13.52 -2.66 -15.77
C GLU A 150 -14.51 -2.06 -16.77
N CYS A 151 -15.45 -1.23 -16.31
CA CYS A 151 -16.45 -0.60 -17.18
C CYS A 151 -16.28 0.92 -17.26
N GLN A 152 -16.69 1.47 -18.39
CA GLN A 152 -16.88 2.90 -18.52
C GLN A 152 -18.15 3.35 -17.81
N VAL A 153 -18.10 4.58 -17.32
CA VAL A 153 -19.21 5.35 -16.76
C VAL A 153 -19.34 6.69 -17.46
N ARG A 154 -20.43 7.41 -17.19
CA ARG A 154 -20.58 8.80 -17.63
C ARG A 154 -20.22 9.74 -16.50
N VAL A 155 -19.18 10.54 -16.70
CA VAL A 155 -18.86 11.68 -15.82
C VAL A 155 -19.04 12.95 -16.65
N ALA A 156 -19.88 13.88 -16.18
CA ALA A 156 -20.28 15.07 -16.94
C ALA A 156 -20.79 14.76 -18.37
N GLY A 157 -21.52 13.64 -18.51
CA GLY A 157 -22.12 13.20 -19.79
C GLY A 157 -21.16 12.53 -20.77
N LYS A 158 -19.84 12.53 -20.51
CA LYS A 158 -18.82 11.89 -21.36
C LYS A 158 -18.46 10.49 -20.86
N PRO A 159 -18.27 9.51 -21.76
CA PRO A 159 -17.81 8.18 -21.37
C PRO A 159 -16.35 8.24 -20.87
N THR A 160 -16.11 7.72 -19.67
CA THR A 160 -14.78 7.63 -19.06
C THR A 160 -14.64 6.29 -18.33
N TRP A 161 -13.41 5.83 -18.14
CA TRP A 161 -13.13 4.65 -17.32
C TRP A 161 -13.31 4.99 -15.84
N GLU A 162 -14.10 4.19 -15.12
CA GLU A 162 -14.29 4.29 -13.67
C GLU A 162 -12.92 4.20 -13.00
N ALA A 163 -12.56 5.20 -12.19
CA ALA A 163 -11.32 5.12 -11.42
C ALA A 163 -11.53 4.14 -10.26
N PRO A 164 -10.51 3.33 -9.89
CA PRO A 164 -10.60 2.53 -8.68
C PRO A 164 -10.82 3.45 -7.48
N GLU A 165 -11.78 3.08 -6.62
CA GLU A 165 -12.04 3.78 -5.35
C GLU A 165 -10.75 3.76 -4.50
N ALA A 166 -10.33 4.93 -4.01
CA ALA A 166 -9.04 5.15 -3.35
C ALA A 166 -9.02 4.66 -1.90
#